data_AF-A0A387GZJ0-F1
#
_entry.id   AF-A0A387GZJ0-F1
#
_cell.length_a   1.000
_cell.length_b   1.000
_cell.length_c   1.000
_cell.angle_alpha   90.00
_cell.angle_beta   90.00
_cell.angle_gamma   90.00
#
_symmetry.space_group_name_H-M   'P 1'
#
loop_
_entity.id
_entity.type
_entity.pdbx_description
1 polymer ?
#
loop_
_entity_poly.entity_id
_entity_poly.type
_entity_poly.pdbx_seq_one_letter_code
_entity_poly.pdbx_strand_id
1 'polypeptide(L)'
;MKSLDFVVAGRLLAAPIFALVVLVAALAPATAGEVRLGKNVRIGGHDFSNQTFDSKHRARIYLYNEKPRKEGCVWRKDGHGGRVKVCHLQRK
;
A
#
# COMPACT_ATOMS: atom_id res chain seq x y z
N MET A 1 -38.43 9.01 -38.65
CA MET A 1 -38.41 9.53 -37.27
C MET A 1 -38.20 8.36 -36.31
N LYS A 2 -36.94 7.95 -36.05
CA LYS A 2 -36.62 6.81 -35.15
C LYS A 2 -35.13 6.76 -34.71
N SER A 3 -34.40 7.87 -34.85
CA SER A 3 -32.95 7.94 -34.60
C SER A 3 -32.55 8.85 -33.44
N LEU A 4 -33.42 9.76 -33.00
CA LEU A 4 -33.15 10.70 -31.90
C LEU A 4 -33.33 10.07 -30.51
N ASP A 5 -34.24 9.10 -30.38
CA ASP A 5 -34.54 8.45 -29.10
C ASP A 5 -33.38 7.58 -28.59
N PHE A 6 -32.62 6.95 -29.50
CA PHE A 6 -31.44 6.14 -29.15
C PHE A 6 -30.24 6.98 -28.67
N VAL A 7 -30.08 8.19 -29.22
CA VAL A 7 -28.99 9.10 -28.84
C VAL A 7 -29.24 9.73 -27.47
N VAL A 8 -30.51 10.01 -27.15
CA VAL A 8 -30.92 10.56 -25.84
C VAL A 8 -30.86 9.48 -24.74
N ALA A 9 -31.31 8.25 -25.03
CA ALA A 9 -31.21 7.13 -24.09
C ALA A 9 -29.75 6.76 -23.77
N GLY A 10 -28.86 6.77 -24.77
CA GLY A 10 -27.42 6.52 -24.56
C GLY A 10 -26.73 7.60 -23.69
N ARG A 11 -27.17 8.86 -23.76
CA ARG A 11 -26.64 9.96 -22.93
C ARG A 11 -27.18 9.95 -21.49
N LEU A 12 -28.44 9.54 -21.30
CA LEU A 12 -29.06 9.44 -19.96
C LEU A 12 -28.47 8.30 -19.11
N LEU A 13 -27.97 7.24 -19.74
CA LEU A 13 -27.33 6.12 -19.05
C LEU A 13 -25.82 6.32 -18.84
N ALA A 14 -25.18 7.23 -19.60
CA ALA A 14 -23.75 7.47 -19.48
C ALA A 14 -23.35 8.07 -18.12
N ALA A 15 -24.14 9.00 -17.59
CA ALA A 15 -23.88 9.65 -16.30
C ALA A 15 -23.93 8.68 -15.08
N PRO A 16 -24.98 7.85 -14.90
CA PRO A 16 -25.03 6.91 -13.79
C PRO A 16 -23.99 5.79 -13.92
N ILE A 17 -23.68 5.32 -15.14
CA ILE A 17 -22.61 4.34 -15.37
C ILE A 17 -21.24 4.93 -15.01
N PHE A 18 -20.97 6.17 -15.42
CA PHE A 18 -19.72 6.84 -15.08
C PHE A 18 -19.57 7.05 -13.57
N ALA A 19 -20.64 7.47 -12.90
CA ALA A 19 -20.65 7.60 -11.44
C ALA A 19 -20.40 6.27 -10.73
N LEU A 20 -20.98 5.17 -11.22
CA LEU A 20 -20.74 3.83 -10.69
C LEU A 20 -19.29 3.38 -10.90
N VAL A 21 -18.69 3.63 -12.07
CA VAL A 21 -17.29 3.30 -12.35
C VAL A 21 -16.35 4.10 -11.44
N VAL A 22 -16.60 5.39 -11.23
CA VAL A 22 -15.82 6.24 -10.32
C VAL A 22 -15.95 5.74 -8.88
N LEU A 23 -17.15 5.37 -8.45
CA LEU A 23 -17.39 4.84 -7.10
C LEU A 23 -16.65 3.50 -6.89
N VAL A 24 -16.70 2.59 -7.87
CA VAL A 24 -15.96 1.31 -7.80
C VAL A 24 -14.46 1.54 -7.80
N ALA A 25 -13.95 2.48 -8.58
CA ALA A 25 -12.53 2.83 -8.60
C ALA A 25 -12.07 3.46 -7.27
N ALA A 26 -12.91 4.31 -6.64
CA ALA A 26 -12.62 4.91 -5.34
C ALA A 26 -12.65 3.89 -4.19
N LEU A 27 -13.43 2.82 -4.33
CA LEU A 27 -13.52 1.72 -3.38
C LEU A 27 -12.49 0.61 -3.64
N ALA A 28 -11.72 0.70 -4.73
CA ALA A 28 -10.68 -0.29 -5.00
C ALA A 28 -9.63 -0.22 -3.88
N PRO A 29 -9.32 -1.35 -3.21
CA PRO A 29 -8.30 -1.36 -2.19
C PRO A 29 -6.98 -0.91 -2.82
N ALA A 30 -6.31 0.07 -2.20
CA ALA A 30 -4.99 0.48 -2.61
C ALA A 30 -4.07 -0.76 -2.56
N THR A 31 -3.72 -1.29 -3.73
CA THR A 31 -2.79 -2.41 -3.80
C THR A 31 -1.48 -1.94 -3.19
N ALA A 32 -0.99 -2.65 -2.17
CA ALA A 32 0.31 -2.36 -1.59
C ALA A 32 1.38 -2.46 -2.69
N GLY A 33 1.82 -1.30 -3.19
CA GLY A 33 2.84 -1.21 -4.21
C GLY A 33 4.18 -1.73 -3.70
N GLU A 34 5.01 -2.20 -4.61
CA GLU A 34 6.38 -2.60 -4.29
C GLU A 34 7.22 -1.37 -3.92
N VAL A 35 7.86 -1.41 -2.76
CA VAL A 35 8.77 -0.37 -2.28
C VAL A 35 10.19 -0.91 -2.35
N ARG A 36 11.04 -0.29 -3.16
CA ARG A 36 12.48 -0.60 -3.26
C ARG A 36 13.30 0.47 -2.55
N LEU A 37 13.95 0.09 -1.47
CA LEU A 37 14.90 0.96 -0.77
C LEU A 37 16.25 0.88 -1.47
N GLY A 38 16.74 2.04 -1.92
CA GLY A 38 18.03 2.17 -2.60
C GLY A 38 19.22 2.01 -1.65
N LYS A 39 20.38 2.50 -2.09
CA LYS A 39 21.61 2.49 -1.28
C LYS A 39 21.56 3.57 -0.20
N ASN A 40 22.23 3.33 0.93
CA ASN A 40 22.38 4.26 2.07
C ASN A 40 21.06 4.69 2.72
N VAL A 41 20.02 3.87 2.64
CA VAL A 41 18.75 4.16 3.31
C VAL A 41 18.85 3.71 4.76
N ARG A 42 18.68 4.65 5.70
CA ARG A 42 18.70 4.37 7.13
C ARG A 42 17.41 4.80 7.80
N ILE A 43 16.90 3.95 8.69
CA ILE A 43 15.67 4.20 9.44
C ILE A 43 15.97 3.94 10.90
N GLY A 44 15.78 4.93 11.78
CA GLY A 44 16.16 4.82 13.20
C GLY A 44 17.64 4.48 13.40
N GLY A 45 18.52 4.97 12.51
CA GLY A 45 19.95 4.65 12.53
C GLY A 45 20.33 3.23 12.06
N HIS A 46 19.37 2.38 11.71
CA HIS A 46 19.60 1.04 11.18
C HIS A 46 19.67 1.05 9.65
N ASP A 47 20.47 0.15 9.07
CA ASP A 47 20.63 0.03 7.62
C ASP A 47 19.46 -0.74 6.99
N PHE A 48 18.77 -0.08 6.06
CA PHE A 48 17.70 -0.62 5.23
C PHE A 48 18.06 -0.61 3.73
N SER A 49 19.34 -0.42 3.41
CA SER A 49 19.80 -0.35 2.03
C SER A 49 19.52 -1.63 1.25
N ASN A 50 19.14 -1.46 -0.01
CA ASN A 50 18.89 -2.54 -0.98
C ASN A 50 17.82 -3.56 -0.52
N GLN A 51 16.85 -3.13 0.29
CA GLN A 51 15.72 -3.96 0.68
C GLN A 51 14.49 -3.64 -0.15
N THR A 52 13.76 -4.68 -0.55
CA THR A 52 12.48 -4.56 -1.24
C THR A 52 11.38 -5.06 -0.34
N PHE A 53 10.28 -4.31 -0.30
CA PHE A 53 9.06 -4.69 0.40
C PHE A 53 7.89 -4.73 -0.57
N ASP A 54 7.17 -5.85 -0.59
CA ASP A 54 6.06 -6.14 -1.48
C ASP A 54 4.87 -6.66 -0.66
N SER A 55 3.80 -7.11 -1.34
CA SER A 55 2.61 -7.64 -0.68
C SER A 55 2.86 -8.88 0.18
N LYS A 56 3.89 -9.68 -0.14
CA LYS A 56 4.30 -10.90 0.58
C LYS A 56 5.46 -10.65 1.57
N HIS A 57 6.28 -9.64 1.34
CA HIS A 57 7.42 -9.25 2.17
C HIS A 57 7.24 -7.84 2.68
N ARG A 58 6.51 -7.67 3.78
CA ARG A 58 6.15 -6.34 4.29
C ARG A 58 7.11 -5.88 5.39
N ALA A 59 7.15 -4.58 5.66
CA ALA A 59 7.83 -4.02 6.82
C ALA A 59 6.85 -3.32 7.77
N ARG A 60 7.06 -3.48 9.07
CA ARG A 60 6.46 -2.66 10.13
C ARG A 60 7.58 -2.10 10.99
N ILE A 61 7.81 -0.80 10.90
CA ILE A 61 8.91 -0.14 11.60
C ILE A 61 8.34 0.79 12.66
N TYR A 62 8.61 0.47 13.92
CA TYR A 62 8.24 1.27 15.07
C TYR A 62 9.45 2.08 15.52
N LEU A 63 9.30 3.40 15.55
CA LEU A 63 10.33 4.36 15.97
C LEU A 63 9.99 4.91 17.35
N TYR A 64 10.92 4.81 18.30
CA TYR A 64 10.77 5.25 19.68
C TYR A 64 11.76 6.38 20.00
N ASN A 65 11.40 7.34 20.85
CA ASN A 65 12.34 8.38 21.29
C ASN A 65 13.39 7.81 22.27
N GLU A 66 12.98 6.81 23.05
CA GLU A 66 13.83 6.11 24.03
C GLU A 66 14.17 4.70 23.55
N LYS A 67 15.11 4.04 24.24
CA LYS A 67 15.54 2.68 23.89
C LYS A 67 14.36 1.70 24.00
N PRO A 68 13.94 1.04 22.91
CA PRO A 68 12.84 0.08 22.95
C PRO A 68 13.21 -1.17 23.75
N ARG A 69 12.25 -1.74 24.47
CA ARG A 69 12.45 -2.96 25.29
C ARG A 69 12.93 -4.18 24.47
N LYS A 70 12.60 -4.21 23.19
CA LYS A 70 12.95 -5.29 22.25
C LYS A 70 13.55 -4.68 20.98
N GLU A 71 14.69 -4.01 21.13
CA GLU A 71 15.37 -3.38 20.01
C GLU A 71 15.79 -4.39 18.95
N GLY A 72 15.62 -4.00 17.68
CA GLY A 72 16.05 -4.77 16.52
C GLY A 72 14.91 -5.13 15.56
N CYS A 73 15.28 -5.89 14.53
CA CYS A 73 14.38 -6.31 13.46
C CYS A 73 14.26 -7.83 13.41
N VAL A 74 13.04 -8.33 13.31
CA VAL A 74 12.75 -9.76 13.19
C VAL A 74 11.74 -10.04 12.08
N TRP A 75 11.98 -11.09 11.31
CA TRP A 75 11.01 -11.58 10.35
C TRP A 75 10.00 -12.49 11.03
N ARG A 76 8.71 -12.16 10.90
CA ARG A 76 7.58 -12.96 11.40
C ARG A 76 6.78 -13.49 10.23
N LYS A 77 6.22 -14.69 10.36
CA LYS A 77 5.21 -15.19 9.42
C LYS A 77 3.95 -14.35 9.57
N ASP A 78 3.28 -14.06 8.47
CA ASP A 78 2.14 -13.15 8.47
C ASP A 78 0.76 -13.84 8.47
N GLY A 79 0.75 -15.19 8.47
CA GLY A 79 -0.47 -16.00 8.45
C GLY A 79 -1.08 -16.23 7.07
N HIS A 80 -0.62 -15.52 6.04
CA HIS A 80 -1.17 -15.53 4.68
C HIS A 80 -0.15 -15.97 3.62
N GLY A 81 0.89 -16.71 4.03
CA GLY A 81 1.97 -17.17 3.15
C GLY A 81 3.07 -16.14 2.90
N GLY A 82 3.05 -14.99 3.57
CA GLY A 82 4.08 -13.96 3.55
C GLY A 82 4.86 -13.86 4.85
N ARG A 83 5.74 -12.86 4.89
CA ARG A 83 6.53 -12.48 6.07
C ARG A 83 6.48 -10.98 6.28
N VAL A 84 6.47 -10.56 7.54
CA VAL A 84 6.58 -9.16 7.94
C VAL A 84 7.87 -8.96 8.73
N LYS A 85 8.72 -8.04 8.28
CA LYS A 85 9.88 -7.56 9.03
C LYS A 85 9.36 -6.56 10.06
N VAL A 86 9.33 -6.97 11.33
CA VAL A 86 8.91 -6.11 12.43
C VAL A 86 10.16 -5.56 13.09
N CYS A 87 10.29 -4.25 13.11
CA CYS A 87 11.43 -3.54 13.68
C CYS A 87 10.99 -2.62 14.80
N HIS A 88 11.68 -2.66 15.94
CA HIS A 88 11.58 -1.68 17.01
C HIS A 88 12.93 -0.97 17.12
N LEU A 89 12.97 0.30 16.72
CA LEU A 89 14.21 1.06 16.61
C LEU A 89 14.08 2.35 17.40
N GLN A 90 15.19 2.79 18.01
CA GLN A 90 15.26 4.12 18.58
C GLN A 90 15.46 5.16 17.47
N ARG A 91 14.84 6.33 17.60
CA ARG A 91 15.14 7.50 16.76
C ARG A 91 16.56 7.98 17.10
N LYS A 92 17.36 8.19 16.07
CA LYS A 92 18.64 8.90 16.17
C LYS A 92 18.48 10.28 15.59
#